data_AF-A0A2V6TFA7-F1
#
_entry.id   AF-A0A2V6TFA7-F1
#
_cell.length_a   1.000
_cell.length_b   1.000
_cell.length_c   1.000
_cell.angle_alpha   90.00
_cell.angle_beta   90.00
_cell.angle_gamma   90.00
#
_symmetry.space_group_name_H-M   'P 1'
#
loop_
_entity.id
_entity.type
_entity.pdbx_description
1 polymer ?
#
loop_
_entity_poly.entity_id
_entity_poly.type
_entity_poly.pdbx_seq_one_letter_code
_entity_poly.pdbx_strand_id
1 'polypeptide(L)' 'CHRLVGSDGSLTGYAGGLARKQWLLRHEGAIL' A
#
# COMPACT_ATOMS: atom_id res chain seq x y z
N CYS A 1 2.40 4.02 7.79
CA CYS A 1 2.27 2.55 7.73
C CYS A 1 1.91 2.03 6.33
N HIS A 2 1.65 2.87 5.32
CA HIS A 2 1.25 2.41 3.98
C HIS A 2 2.32 1.58 3.25
N ARG A 3 3.58 1.59 3.70
CA ARG A 3 4.66 0.73 3.21
C ARG A 3 4.70 -0.69 3.82
N LEU A 4 3.88 -0.98 4.83
CA LEU A 4 3.76 -2.33 5.38
C LEU A 4 2.83 -3.16 4.49
N VAL A 5 3.29 -4.31 4.00
CA VAL A 5 2.54 -5.21 3.11
C VAL A 5 2.55 -6.62 3.69
N GLY A 6 1.57 -7.44 3.31
CA GLY A 6 1.57 -8.86 3.67
C GLY A 6 2.79 -9.57 3.09
N SER A 7 3.20 -10.68 3.70
CA SER A 7 4.30 -11.51 3.18
C SER A 7 4.00 -12.11 1.80
N ASP A 8 2.72 -12.18 1.43
CA ASP A 8 2.19 -12.57 0.12
C ASP A 8 2.10 -11.40 -0.87
N GLY A 9 2.51 -10.19 -0.47
CA GLY A 9 2.38 -8.96 -1.26
C GLY A 9 1.00 -8.30 -1.19
N SER A 10 0.07 -8.83 -0.40
CA SER A 10 -1.27 -8.25 -0.28
C SER A 10 -1.26 -6.88 0.41
N LEU A 11 -2.09 -5.96 -0.11
CA LEU A 11 -2.34 -4.68 0.54
C LEU A 11 -3.48 -4.83 1.54
N THR A 12 -3.13 -4.94 2.81
CA THR A 12 -4.09 -5.05 3.92
C THR A 12 -3.90 -3.90 4.91
N GLY A 13 -4.87 -3.67 5.79
CA GLY A 13 -4.71 -2.81 6.97
C GLY A 13 -4.19 -1.40 6.69
N TYR A 14 -5.08 -0.46 6.41
CA TYR A 14 -4.72 0.96 6.34
C TYR A 14 -5.88 1.86 6.71
N ALA A 15 -5.70 2.68 7.75
CA ALA A 15 -6.73 3.58 8.26
C ALA A 15 -7.24 4.59 7.22
N GLY A 16 -6.39 4.98 6.25
CA GLY A 16 -6.78 5.87 5.15
C GLY A 16 -7.45 5.19 3.95
N GLY A 17 -7.77 3.89 4.05
CA GLY A 17 -8.38 3.09 2.98
C GLY A 17 -7.37 2.56 1.96
N LEU A 18 -7.61 1.35 1.45
CA LEU A 18 -6.67 0.65 0.56
C LEU A 18 -6.36 1.42 -0.72
N ALA A 19 -7.34 2.16 -1.26
CA ALA A 19 -7.14 3.01 -2.45
C ALA A 19 -6.03 4.05 -2.25
N ARG A 20 -6.03 4.73 -1.10
CA ARG A 20 -5.01 5.74 -0.78
C ARG A 20 -3.64 5.11 -0.51
N LYS A 21 -3.60 3.93 0.13
CA LYS A 21 -2.38 3.15 0.29
C LYS A 21 -1.76 2.78 -1.06
N GLN A 22 -2.58 2.28 -1.99
CA GLN A 22 -2.14 1.90 -3.32
C GLN A 22 -1.65 3.11 -4.13
N TRP A 23 -2.35 4.25 -4.04
CA TRP A 23 -1.92 5.49 -4.68
C TRP A 23 -0.55 5.95 -4.17
N LEU A 24 -0.35 5.98 -2.84
CA LEU A 24 0.93 6.38 -2.25
C LEU A 24 2.07 5.47 -2.70
N LEU A 25 1.85 4.15 -2.69
CA LEU A 25 2.86 3.20 -3.13
C LEU A 25 3.21 3.34 -4.62
N ARG A 26 2.23 3.61 -5.48
CA ARG A 26 2.49 3.91 -6.90
C ARG A 26 3.21 5.24 -7.10
N HIS A 27 2.78 6.28 -6.39
CA HIS A 27 3.38 7.61 -6.48
C HIS A 27 4.85 7.61 -6.04
N GLU A 28 5.18 6.78 -5.05
CA GLU A 28 6.55 6.58 -4.57
C GLU A 28 7.39 5.62 -5.43
N GLY A 29 6.80 4.99 -6.46
CA GLY A 29 7.47 3.98 -7.28
C GLY A 29 7.73 2.65 -6.56
N ALA A 30 7.04 2.40 -5.45
CA ALA A 30 7.20 1.18 -4.65
C ALA A 30 6.45 -0.03 -5.25
N ILE A 31 5.41 0.22 -6.06
CA ILE A 31 4.67 -0.81 -6.79
C ILE A 31 4.29 -0.28 -8.18
N LEU A 32 4.25 -1.18 -9.18
CA LEU A 32 3.79 -0.90 -10.56
C LEU A 32 2.28 -1.17 -10.68
#